data_AF-A0A2E7IVN8-F1
#
_entry.id   AF-A0A2E7IVN8-F1
#
_cell.length_a   1.000
_cell.length_b   1.000
_cell.length_c   1.000
_cell.angle_alpha   90.00
_cell.angle_beta   90.00
_cell.angle_gamma   90.00
#
_symmetry.space_group_name_H-M   'P 1'
#
loop_
_entity.id
_entity.type
_entity.pdbx_description
1 polymer ?
#
loop_
_entity_poly.entity_id
_entity_poly.type
_entity_poly.pdbx_seq_one_letter_code
_entity_poly.pdbx_strand_id
1 'polypeptide(L)'
;MQSLILRLAAVCILCSSAQVFAQFTARAQISDIGAGAEAGYRWDSKWGLRIGFLRGTLDVDFDAEDTNGFEGDELEYDSDVDLENSSVLADWHPWNRYFRMTGGIFLNNSNATVVTRCNAQALVPGTASCEFGNSRFPAAILGDVTTKVDFDTVAPYLGVGWGHRPASGFAFNADLGVVYVGSASVEMSSSGSCNTNEQCRNEIESEEREIEDELDKYRFLPFVSLGISYLF
;
A
#
# COMPACT_ATOMS: atom_id res chain seq x y z
N MET A 1 -1.04 1.20 82.87
CA MET A 1 -0.43 -0.12 82.53
C MET A 1 -1.55 -1.01 82.03
N GLN A 2 -1.35 -1.67 80.88
CA GLN A 2 -2.25 -2.65 80.21
C GLN A 2 -3.54 -2.02 79.62
N SER A 3 -3.97 -2.22 78.38
CA SER A 3 -3.55 -3.04 77.24
C SER A 3 -4.28 -2.51 75.99
N LEU A 4 -3.53 -2.24 74.91
CA LEU A 4 -3.72 -2.81 73.57
C LEU A 4 -5.16 -3.26 73.18
N ILE A 5 -5.76 -2.66 72.15
CA ILE A 5 -6.16 -3.33 70.90
C ILE A 5 -6.84 -2.31 69.97
N LEU A 6 -6.11 -2.03 68.88
CA LEU A 6 -6.49 -1.36 67.66
C LEU A 6 -7.44 -2.29 66.87
N ARG A 7 -8.59 -1.80 66.38
CA ARG A 7 -9.33 -2.47 65.30
C ARG A 7 -9.72 -1.47 64.21
N LEU A 8 -8.87 -1.44 63.18
CA LEU A 8 -9.12 -0.92 61.85
C LEU A 8 -10.38 -1.60 61.27
N ALA A 9 -11.33 -0.82 60.77
CA ALA A 9 -12.32 -1.27 59.79
C ALA A 9 -11.89 -0.72 58.43
N ALA A 10 -10.99 -1.44 57.74
CA ALA A 10 -10.72 -1.23 56.34
C ALA A 10 -11.85 -1.89 55.54
N VAL A 11 -12.74 -1.07 54.99
CA VAL A 11 -13.68 -1.52 53.96
C VAL A 11 -12.86 -1.76 52.70
N CYS A 12 -12.49 -3.02 52.47
CA CYS A 12 -11.94 -3.49 51.21
C CYS A 12 -12.99 -3.33 50.12
N ILE A 13 -12.90 -2.23 49.36
CA ILE A 13 -13.48 -2.16 48.02
C ILE A 13 -12.76 -3.24 47.21
N LEU A 14 -13.46 -4.34 46.92
CA LEU A 14 -13.08 -5.35 45.95
C LEU A 14 -13.04 -4.70 44.56
N CYS A 15 -11.99 -3.94 44.26
CA CYS A 15 -11.51 -3.78 42.90
C CYS A 15 -10.90 -5.12 42.51
N SER A 16 -11.71 -6.00 41.92
CA SER A 16 -11.20 -7.10 41.12
C SER A 16 -10.50 -6.51 39.90
N SER A 17 -9.26 -6.06 40.07
CA SER A 17 -8.35 -5.86 38.95
C SER A 17 -8.11 -7.24 38.35
N ALA A 18 -8.91 -7.62 37.36
CA ALA A 18 -8.48 -8.64 36.43
C ALA A 18 -7.15 -8.12 35.88
N GLN A 19 -6.05 -8.73 36.33
CA GLN A 19 -4.73 -8.41 35.81
C GLN A 19 -4.76 -8.87 34.36
N VAL A 20 -5.08 -7.95 33.45
CA VAL A 20 -4.95 -8.17 32.02
C VAL A 20 -3.46 -8.13 31.78
N PHE A 21 -2.84 -9.32 31.80
CA PHE A 21 -1.45 -9.48 31.46
C PHE A 21 -1.21 -8.95 30.05
N ALA A 22 -0.04 -8.38 29.84
CA ALA A 22 0.36 -7.98 28.51
C ALA A 22 0.32 -9.21 27.59
N GLN A 23 -0.29 -9.07 26.42
CA GLN A 23 -0.54 -10.17 25.50
C GLN A 23 0.27 -9.97 24.22
N PHE A 24 1.03 -10.98 23.84
CA PHE A 24 1.74 -11.01 22.57
C PHE A 24 0.89 -11.73 21.53
N THR A 25 0.93 -11.24 20.29
CA THR A 25 0.19 -11.83 19.19
C THR A 25 1.09 -11.95 17.97
N ALA A 26 1.07 -13.10 17.29
CA ALA A 26 1.64 -13.25 15.97
C ALA A 26 0.50 -13.44 14.97
N ARG A 27 0.51 -12.72 13.85
CA ARG A 27 -0.53 -12.76 12.82
C ARG A 27 0.08 -13.02 11.45
N ALA A 28 -0.55 -13.90 10.69
CA ALA A 28 -0.39 -14.00 9.24
C ALA A 28 -1.59 -13.33 8.58
N GLN A 29 -1.37 -12.61 7.48
CA GLN A 29 -2.44 -11.85 6.82
C GLN A 29 -2.28 -11.78 5.31
N ILE A 30 -3.42 -11.55 4.66
CA ILE A 30 -3.53 -11.16 3.25
C ILE A 30 -4.27 -9.82 3.18
N SER A 31 -4.01 -9.06 2.14
CA SER A 31 -4.59 -7.74 1.90
C SER A 31 -4.61 -7.42 0.41
N ASP A 32 -5.26 -6.31 0.07
CA ASP A 32 -5.23 -5.69 -1.25
C ASP A 32 -3.82 -5.28 -1.70
N ILE A 33 -2.88 -5.08 -0.76
CA ILE A 33 -1.46 -4.76 -1.05
C ILE A 33 -0.50 -5.94 -0.81
N GLY A 34 -1.02 -7.17 -0.80
CA GLY A 34 -0.22 -8.40 -0.71
C GLY A 34 -0.41 -9.19 0.59
N ALA A 35 0.53 -10.10 0.88
CA ALA A 35 0.49 -10.99 2.03
C ALA A 35 1.67 -10.77 2.96
N GLY A 36 1.53 -11.13 4.24
CA GLY A 36 2.62 -10.97 5.18
C GLY A 36 2.28 -11.32 6.62
N ALA A 37 3.03 -10.73 7.54
CA ALA A 37 2.97 -11.06 8.96
C ALA A 37 3.06 -9.83 9.85
N GLU A 38 2.52 -9.95 11.05
CA GLU A 38 2.46 -8.89 12.05
C GLU A 38 2.72 -9.45 13.44
N ALA A 39 3.49 -8.72 14.23
CA ALA A 39 3.66 -8.94 15.66
C ALA A 39 2.93 -7.84 16.42
N GLY A 40 2.17 -8.24 17.44
CA GLY A 40 1.39 -7.33 18.27
C GLY A 40 1.74 -7.47 19.74
N TYR A 41 1.73 -6.35 20.45
CA TYR A 41 1.91 -6.27 21.89
C TYR A 41 0.83 -5.39 22.49
N ARG A 42 0.02 -5.97 23.37
CA ARG A 42 -1.04 -5.28 24.08
C ARG A 42 -0.67 -5.16 25.55
N TRP A 43 -0.52 -3.96 26.07
CA TRP A 43 -0.13 -3.75 27.48
C TRP A 43 -1.31 -3.52 28.43
N ASP A 44 -2.50 -3.21 27.92
CA ASP A 44 -3.74 -3.12 28.72
C ASP A 44 -4.98 -3.57 27.92
N SER A 45 -6.11 -3.71 28.59
CA SER A 45 -7.44 -3.88 28.00
C SER A 45 -7.88 -2.85 26.94
N LYS A 46 -7.21 -1.72 26.73
CA LYS A 46 -7.59 -0.71 25.73
C LYS A 46 -6.56 -0.54 24.65
N TRP A 47 -5.28 -0.62 24.96
CA TRP A 47 -4.21 -0.24 24.03
C TRP A 47 -3.32 -1.41 23.62
N GLY A 48 -2.98 -1.43 22.33
CA GLY A 48 -1.95 -2.30 21.78
C GLY A 48 -1.18 -1.62 20.66
N LEU A 49 -0.02 -2.18 20.35
CA LEU A 49 0.86 -1.79 19.26
C LEU A 49 1.07 -3.00 18.36
N ARG A 50 1.14 -2.77 17.06
CA ARG A 50 1.41 -3.79 16.04
C ARG A 50 2.50 -3.30 15.11
N ILE A 51 3.39 -4.21 14.75
CA ILE A 51 4.40 -3.99 13.72
C ILE A 51 4.24 -5.08 12.67
N GLY A 52 4.23 -4.71 11.41
CA GLY A 52 3.92 -5.64 10.34
C GLY A 52 4.76 -5.43 9.10
N PHE A 53 4.77 -6.45 8.26
CA PHE A 53 5.37 -6.43 6.92
C PHE A 53 4.39 -7.09 5.95
N LEU A 54 4.25 -6.51 4.77
CA LEU A 54 3.41 -6.96 3.67
C LEU A 54 4.23 -6.92 2.39
N ARG A 55 4.09 -7.97 1.57
CA ARG A 55 4.66 -8.04 0.23
C ARG A 55 3.66 -8.59 -0.78
N GLY A 56 3.62 -8.00 -1.96
CA GLY A 56 2.85 -8.46 -3.11
C GLY A 56 3.57 -8.10 -4.41
N THR A 57 3.22 -8.81 -5.48
CA THR A 57 3.68 -8.49 -6.84
C THR A 57 2.47 -8.59 -7.77
N LEU A 58 2.38 -7.71 -8.76
CA LEU A 58 1.38 -7.75 -9.81
C LEU A 58 2.07 -7.48 -11.14
N ASP A 59 2.02 -8.47 -12.03
CA ASP A 59 2.55 -8.41 -13.38
C ASP A 59 1.35 -8.39 -14.34
N VAL A 60 1.22 -7.34 -15.15
CA VAL A 60 0.11 -7.18 -16.11
C VAL A 60 0.64 -6.67 -17.44
N ASP A 61 0.50 -7.50 -18.46
CA ASP A 61 0.78 -7.16 -19.86
C ASP A 61 -0.55 -6.86 -20.56
N PHE A 62 -0.63 -5.73 -21.26
CA PHE A 62 -1.79 -5.42 -22.10
C PHE A 62 -1.42 -4.73 -23.41
N ASP A 63 -2.11 -5.15 -24.47
CA ASP A 63 -2.03 -4.55 -25.80
C ASP A 63 -3.24 -3.63 -25.99
N ALA A 64 -3.00 -2.36 -26.31
CA ALA A 64 -4.08 -1.39 -26.49
C ALA A 64 -4.74 -1.55 -27.88
N GLU A 65 -5.88 -2.25 -27.95
CA GLU A 65 -6.67 -2.36 -29.19
C GLU A 65 -7.30 -1.00 -29.57
N ASP A 66 -6.86 -0.42 -30.69
CA ASP A 66 -7.47 0.79 -31.26
C ASP A 66 -8.64 0.46 -32.20
N THR A 67 -9.77 1.16 -32.06
CA THR A 67 -11.04 0.92 -32.78
C THR A 67 -11.01 1.41 -34.25
N ASN A 68 -9.83 1.73 -34.77
CA ASN A 68 -9.64 2.40 -36.06
C ASN A 68 -9.59 1.43 -37.26
N GLY A 69 -9.82 0.13 -37.06
CA GLY A 69 -9.99 -0.86 -38.14
C GLY A 69 -8.68 -1.37 -38.76
N PHE A 70 -7.54 -1.16 -38.08
CA PHE A 70 -6.27 -1.81 -38.38
C PHE A 70 -5.92 -2.74 -37.22
N GLU A 71 -5.75 -4.05 -37.48
CA GLU A 71 -5.24 -5.01 -36.49
C GLU A 71 -3.72 -4.78 -36.33
N GLY A 72 -3.26 -4.36 -35.14
CA GLY A 72 -1.83 -4.22 -34.78
C GLY A 72 -1.40 -2.82 -34.28
N ASP A 73 -1.58 -2.61 -32.98
CA ASP A 73 -0.74 -1.92 -31.98
C ASP A 73 0.21 -0.80 -32.43
N GLU A 74 -0.08 0.45 -32.05
CA GLU A 74 0.99 1.44 -31.92
C GLU A 74 1.77 1.23 -30.61
N LEU A 75 1.12 0.93 -29.46
CA LEU A 75 1.81 0.80 -28.17
C LEU A 75 1.47 -0.49 -27.39
N GLU A 76 2.50 -1.19 -26.92
CA GLU A 76 2.46 -2.34 -26.00
C GLU A 76 2.89 -1.87 -24.59
N TYR A 77 2.17 -2.30 -23.55
CA TYR A 77 2.44 -1.91 -22.17
C TYR A 77 2.72 -3.14 -21.29
N ASP A 78 3.92 -3.16 -20.72
CA ASP A 78 4.42 -4.19 -19.82
C ASP A 78 4.55 -3.56 -18.42
N SER A 79 3.70 -3.97 -17.48
CA SER A 79 3.59 -3.36 -16.15
C SER A 79 4.00 -4.33 -15.05
N ASP A 80 5.00 -3.93 -14.27
CA ASP A 80 5.51 -4.63 -13.10
C ASP A 80 5.26 -3.77 -11.86
N VAL A 81 4.53 -4.31 -10.89
CA VAL A 81 4.22 -3.62 -9.63
C VAL A 81 4.70 -4.46 -8.45
N ASP A 82 5.74 -3.97 -7.79
CA ASP A 82 6.29 -4.50 -6.56
C ASP A 82 5.72 -3.76 -5.35
N LEU A 83 4.94 -4.45 -4.51
CA LEU A 83 4.38 -3.90 -3.29
C LEU A 83 5.18 -4.39 -2.09
N GLU A 84 5.88 -3.50 -1.40
CA GLU A 84 6.61 -3.83 -0.18
C GLU A 84 6.35 -2.76 0.88
N ASN A 85 5.74 -3.17 1.99
CA ASN A 85 5.27 -2.23 3.00
C ASN A 85 5.56 -2.75 4.41
N SER A 86 6.19 -1.92 5.22
CA SER A 86 6.27 -2.15 6.68
C SER A 86 5.23 -1.28 7.38
N SER A 87 4.80 -1.63 8.59
CA SER A 87 3.81 -0.84 9.33
C SER A 87 4.09 -0.78 10.81
N VAL A 88 3.69 0.34 11.42
CA VAL A 88 3.63 0.52 12.88
C VAL A 88 2.27 1.11 13.22
N LEU A 89 1.45 0.32 13.91
CA LEU A 89 0.03 0.60 14.13
C LEU A 89 -0.30 0.58 15.62
N ALA A 90 -1.07 1.55 16.09
CA ALA A 90 -1.62 1.59 17.44
C ALA A 90 -3.11 1.27 17.41
N ASP A 91 -3.54 0.35 18.27
CA ASP A 91 -4.92 -0.07 18.38
C ASP A 91 -5.56 0.44 19.67
N TRP A 92 -6.74 1.04 19.52
CA TRP A 92 -7.61 1.42 20.61
C TRP A 92 -8.87 0.53 20.65
N HIS A 93 -9.15 -0.01 21.83
CA HIS A 93 -10.23 -0.97 22.07
C HIS A 93 -11.26 -0.41 23.05
N PRO A 94 -12.25 0.38 22.58
CA PRO A 94 -13.22 1.03 23.45
C PRO A 94 -14.08 0.05 24.27
N TRP A 95 -14.43 -1.11 23.69
CA TRP A 95 -15.36 -2.09 24.29
C TRP A 95 -14.72 -3.44 24.64
N ASN A 96 -13.38 -3.54 24.58
CA ASN A 96 -12.58 -4.72 24.95
C ASN A 96 -13.08 -6.09 24.43
N ARG A 97 -13.84 -6.11 23.33
CA ARG A 97 -14.42 -7.34 22.76
C ARG A 97 -13.86 -7.58 21.37
N TYR A 98 -14.59 -7.22 20.32
CA TYR A 98 -14.26 -7.61 18.96
C TYR A 98 -13.69 -6.47 18.11
N PHE A 99 -14.10 -5.25 18.43
CA PHE A 99 -13.78 -4.07 17.63
C PHE A 99 -12.53 -3.35 18.13
N ARG A 100 -11.76 -2.80 17.18
CA ARG A 100 -10.65 -1.87 17.42
C ARG A 100 -10.70 -0.72 16.43
N MET A 101 -10.27 0.45 16.87
CA MET A 101 -9.86 1.53 15.98
C MET A 101 -8.35 1.51 15.91
N THR A 102 -7.80 1.69 14.72
CA THR A 102 -6.36 1.62 14.50
C THR A 102 -5.90 2.89 13.80
N GLY A 103 -4.81 3.47 14.30
CA GLY A 103 -4.10 4.56 13.64
C GLY A 103 -2.61 4.27 13.63
N GLY A 104 -1.91 4.70 12.59
CA GLY A 104 -0.48 4.45 12.49
C GLY A 104 0.12 4.94 11.19
N ILE A 105 1.22 4.32 10.80
CA ILE A 105 1.93 4.61 9.56
C ILE A 105 2.33 3.32 8.87
N PHE A 106 2.28 3.36 7.55
CA PHE A 106 3.00 2.44 6.68
C PHE A 106 4.30 3.11 6.23
N LEU A 107 5.36 2.32 6.15
CA LEU A 107 6.60 2.65 5.46
C LEU A 107 6.51 1.98 4.10
N ASN A 108 6.22 2.78 3.08
CA ASN A 108 6.04 2.36 1.71
C ASN A 108 7.40 2.25 1.02
N ASN A 109 7.69 1.06 0.52
CA ASN A 109 8.85 0.74 -0.31
C ASN A 109 8.38 0.09 -1.63
N SER A 110 7.12 0.31 -1.99
CA SER A 110 6.50 -0.18 -3.21
C SER A 110 6.91 0.70 -4.39
N ASN A 111 7.07 0.09 -5.56
CA ASN A 111 7.36 0.78 -6.80
C ASN A 111 6.52 0.16 -7.93
N ALA A 112 6.19 0.97 -8.93
CA ALA A 112 5.55 0.49 -10.15
C ALA A 112 6.39 0.93 -11.35
N THR A 113 6.68 -0.02 -12.24
CA THR A 113 7.39 0.24 -13.49
C THR A 113 6.51 -0.18 -14.65
N VAL A 114 6.32 0.73 -15.61
CA VAL A 114 5.59 0.47 -16.86
C VAL A 114 6.56 0.71 -18.02
N VAL A 115 6.71 -0.29 -18.88
CA VAL A 115 7.48 -0.17 -20.12
C VAL A 115 6.51 -0.09 -21.28
N THR A 116 6.51 1.06 -21.95
CA THR A 116 5.73 1.32 -23.16
C THR A 116 6.60 1.10 -24.39
N ARG A 117 6.21 0.20 -25.28
CA ARG A 117 6.95 -0.12 -26.51
C ARG A 117 6.16 0.25 -27.74
N CYS A 118 6.81 0.92 -28.69
CA CYS A 118 6.21 1.25 -29.98
C CYS A 118 6.30 0.06 -30.94
N ASN A 119 5.19 -0.67 -31.13
CA ASN A 119 5.11 -1.85 -32.01
C ASN A 119 4.46 -1.52 -33.38
N ALA A 120 4.34 -0.24 -33.75
CA ALA A 120 3.74 0.12 -35.03
C ALA A 120 4.44 -0.55 -36.22
N GLN A 121 3.66 -1.18 -37.11
CA GLN A 121 4.15 -1.70 -38.39
C GLN A 121 3.80 -0.73 -39.53
N ALA A 122 4.77 -0.47 -40.40
CA ALA A 122 4.57 0.36 -41.59
C ALA A 122 4.93 -0.40 -42.86
N LEU A 123 4.17 -0.14 -43.93
CA LEU A 123 4.42 -0.68 -45.27
C LEU A 123 5.81 -0.32 -45.81
N VAL A 124 6.35 0.82 -45.36
CA VAL A 124 7.72 1.24 -45.65
C VAL A 124 8.56 1.07 -44.38
N PRO A 125 9.61 0.21 -44.38
CA PRO A 125 10.47 0.01 -43.23
C PRO A 125 11.05 1.33 -42.70
N GLY A 126 10.99 1.54 -41.38
CA GLY A 126 11.51 2.74 -40.72
C GLY A 126 10.60 3.99 -40.78
N THR A 127 9.36 3.86 -41.28
CA THR A 127 8.36 4.94 -41.28
C THR A 127 7.25 4.74 -40.24
N ALA A 128 7.31 3.65 -39.47
CA ALA A 128 6.38 3.40 -38.39
C ALA A 128 6.51 4.46 -37.30
N SER A 129 5.37 4.94 -36.84
CA SER A 129 5.25 5.95 -35.79
C SER A 129 4.15 5.56 -34.83
N CYS A 130 4.34 5.92 -33.56
CA CYS A 130 3.35 5.73 -32.51
C CYS A 130 2.93 7.09 -31.94
N GLU A 131 1.67 7.18 -31.56
CA GLU A 131 1.14 8.26 -30.75
C GLU A 131 1.66 8.15 -29.32
N PHE A 132 2.24 9.24 -28.81
CA PHE A 132 2.70 9.36 -27.44
C PHE A 132 2.37 10.78 -26.96
N GLY A 133 1.64 10.89 -25.85
CA GLY A 133 0.97 12.12 -25.46
C GLY A 133 0.11 12.67 -26.61
N ASN A 134 0.33 13.93 -26.98
CA ASN A 134 -0.38 14.62 -28.05
C ASN A 134 0.38 14.64 -29.39
N SER A 135 1.46 13.86 -29.51
CA SER A 135 2.39 13.88 -30.65
C SER A 135 2.59 12.48 -31.24
N ARG A 136 3.02 12.41 -32.51
CA ARG A 136 3.43 11.15 -33.15
C ARG A 136 4.93 11.10 -33.36
N PHE A 137 5.57 10.03 -32.90
CA PHE A 137 7.01 9.85 -33.02
C PHE A 137 7.34 8.56 -33.77
N PRO A 138 8.35 8.57 -34.67
CA PRO A 138 8.92 7.34 -35.19
C PRO A 138 9.43 6.45 -34.06
N ALA A 139 9.31 5.13 -34.20
CA ALA A 139 9.77 4.16 -33.21
C ALA A 139 11.25 4.36 -32.81
N ALA A 140 12.11 4.75 -33.76
CA ALA A 140 13.53 5.03 -33.48
C ALA A 140 13.78 6.31 -32.65
N ILE A 141 12.83 7.25 -32.67
CA ILE A 141 12.89 8.46 -31.84
C ILE A 141 12.41 8.14 -30.44
N LEU A 142 11.25 7.50 -30.31
CA LEU A 142 10.62 7.19 -29.03
C LEU A 142 11.35 6.08 -28.26
N GLY A 143 11.79 5.03 -28.96
CA GLY A 143 12.31 3.81 -28.33
C GLY A 143 11.29 3.18 -27.38
N ASP A 144 11.81 2.50 -26.36
CA ASP A 144 11.02 2.05 -25.22
C ASP A 144 10.97 3.19 -24.20
N VAL A 145 9.78 3.49 -23.69
CA VAL A 145 9.58 4.47 -22.62
C VAL A 145 9.36 3.71 -21.32
N THR A 146 10.27 3.87 -20.37
CA THR A 146 10.14 3.34 -19.01
C THR A 146 9.60 4.44 -18.10
N THR A 147 8.41 4.21 -17.56
CA THR A 147 7.72 5.06 -16.58
C THR A 147 7.82 4.40 -15.21
N LYS A 148 8.38 5.11 -14.23
CA LYS A 148 8.41 4.70 -12.83
C LYS A 148 7.49 5.57 -12.03
N VAL A 149 6.70 4.94 -11.17
CA VAL A 149 5.76 5.62 -10.28
C VAL A 149 6.06 5.23 -8.85
N ASP A 150 6.32 6.24 -8.03
CA ASP A 150 6.58 6.11 -6.61
C ASP A 150 5.62 7.00 -5.80
N PHE A 151 5.42 6.66 -4.53
CA PHE A 151 4.62 7.44 -3.57
C PHE A 151 5.44 7.76 -2.33
N ASP A 152 4.90 8.62 -1.44
CA ASP A 152 5.60 8.99 -0.21
C ASP A 152 5.98 7.76 0.63
N THR A 153 7.22 7.74 1.11
CA THR A 153 7.73 6.64 1.95
C THR A 153 6.95 6.50 3.26
N VAL A 154 6.42 7.59 3.82
CA VAL A 154 5.65 7.54 5.08
C VAL A 154 4.19 7.81 4.77
N ALA A 155 3.38 6.76 4.90
CA ALA A 155 1.97 6.79 4.55
C ALA A 155 1.08 6.61 5.79
N PRO A 156 0.47 7.69 6.33
CA PRO A 156 -0.44 7.61 7.46
C PRO A 156 -1.63 6.67 7.20
N TYR A 157 -2.03 5.95 8.23
CA TYR A 157 -3.15 5.00 8.19
C TYR A 157 -4.17 5.29 9.28
N LEU A 158 -5.45 5.15 8.92
CA LEU A 158 -6.56 5.13 9.85
C LEU A 158 -7.55 4.03 9.43
N GLY A 159 -7.99 3.23 10.40
CA GLY A 159 -8.92 2.17 10.12
C GLY A 159 -9.63 1.62 11.34
N VAL A 160 -10.42 0.59 11.07
CA VAL A 160 -11.18 -0.17 12.02
C VAL A 160 -10.89 -1.65 11.82
N GLY A 161 -10.84 -2.40 12.91
CA GLY A 161 -10.58 -3.82 12.88
C GLY A 161 -11.61 -4.60 13.67
N TRP A 162 -11.85 -5.83 13.23
CA TRP A 162 -12.68 -6.82 13.89
C TRP A 162 -11.89 -8.09 14.14
N GLY A 163 -12.00 -8.67 15.34
CA GLY A 163 -11.42 -9.97 15.62
C GLY A 163 -11.82 -10.51 16.99
N HIS A 164 -12.02 -11.83 17.08
CA HIS A 164 -12.21 -12.49 18.36
C HIS A 164 -10.89 -12.49 19.15
N ARG A 165 -10.94 -12.44 20.48
CA ARG A 165 -9.73 -12.51 21.33
C ARG A 165 -9.92 -13.56 22.41
N PRO A 166 -9.42 -14.78 22.22
CA PRO A 166 -9.32 -15.76 23.28
C PRO A 166 -8.22 -15.34 24.28
N ALA A 167 -8.23 -15.94 25.48
CA ALA A 167 -7.13 -15.76 26.44
C ALA A 167 -5.79 -16.26 25.87
N SER A 168 -5.83 -17.34 25.09
CA SER A 168 -4.72 -17.89 24.32
C SER A 168 -5.27 -18.71 23.16
N GLY A 169 -4.52 -18.84 22.07
CA GLY A 169 -4.88 -19.63 20.88
C GLY A 169 -5.21 -18.80 19.64
N PHE A 170 -5.87 -19.44 18.67
CA PHE A 170 -6.14 -18.82 17.37
C PHE A 170 -7.32 -17.85 17.39
N ALA A 171 -7.21 -16.82 16.56
CA ALA A 171 -8.30 -15.90 16.25
C ALA A 171 -8.26 -15.43 14.79
N PHE A 172 -9.44 -15.10 14.28
CA PHE A 172 -9.61 -14.44 12.99
C PHE A 172 -9.67 -12.93 13.17
N ASN A 173 -9.08 -12.21 12.21
CA ASN A 173 -9.00 -10.77 12.18
C ASN A 173 -9.38 -10.25 10.79
N ALA A 174 -10.01 -9.09 10.76
CA ALA A 174 -10.24 -8.29 9.58
C ALA A 174 -9.90 -6.83 9.89
N ASP A 175 -9.34 -6.11 8.94
CA ASP A 175 -9.11 -4.66 9.01
C ASP A 175 -9.68 -4.00 7.76
N LEU A 176 -10.29 -2.84 7.94
CA LEU A 176 -10.76 -1.94 6.90
C LEU A 176 -10.30 -0.53 7.25
N GLY A 177 -9.58 0.11 6.36
CA GLY A 177 -9.11 1.47 6.59
C GLY A 177 -8.76 2.21 5.31
N VAL A 178 -8.06 3.32 5.50
CA VAL A 178 -7.53 4.16 4.44
C VAL A 178 -6.08 4.47 4.75
N VAL A 179 -5.25 4.40 3.72
CA VAL A 179 -3.85 4.82 3.73
C VAL A 179 -3.75 6.11 2.93
N TYR A 180 -3.14 7.13 3.51
CA TYR A 180 -2.75 8.33 2.78
C TYR A 180 -1.34 8.12 2.21
N VAL A 181 -1.24 7.88 0.91
CA VAL A 181 0.03 7.58 0.22
C VAL A 181 0.78 8.82 -0.25
N GLY A 182 0.18 10.00 -0.09
CA GLY A 182 0.80 11.25 -0.54
C GLY A 182 0.76 11.42 -2.05
N SER A 183 1.53 12.39 -2.54
CA SER A 183 1.60 12.68 -3.98
C SER A 183 2.44 11.62 -4.70
N ALA A 184 2.04 11.32 -5.93
CA ALA A 184 2.83 10.47 -6.80
C ALA A 184 4.05 11.25 -7.33
N SER A 185 5.15 10.55 -7.51
CA SER A 185 6.32 11.00 -8.26
C SER A 185 6.43 10.13 -9.49
N VAL A 186 6.53 10.74 -10.67
CA VAL A 186 6.64 10.01 -11.93
C VAL A 186 7.96 10.35 -12.60
N GLU A 187 8.74 9.32 -12.94
CA GLU A 187 9.97 9.46 -13.71
C GLU A 187 9.85 8.68 -15.02
N MET A 188 9.98 9.35 -16.16
CA MET A 188 9.97 8.74 -17.47
C MET A 188 11.33 8.82 -18.16
N SER A 189 11.69 7.75 -18.85
CA SER A 189 12.92 7.71 -19.64
C SER A 189 12.70 6.96 -20.94
N SER A 190 13.23 7.51 -22.03
CA SER A 190 13.20 6.91 -23.37
C SER A 190 14.55 6.28 -23.69
N SER A 191 14.53 5.06 -24.26
CA SER A 191 15.72 4.41 -24.81
C SER A 191 16.09 4.89 -26.23
N GLY A 192 15.23 5.69 -26.85
CA GLY A 192 15.40 6.27 -28.17
C GLY A 192 16.24 7.55 -28.19
N SER A 193 16.00 8.40 -29.19
CA SER A 193 16.71 9.67 -29.39
C SER A 193 15.96 10.90 -28.86
N CYS A 194 14.98 10.71 -27.98
CA CYS A 194 14.18 11.78 -27.37
C CYS A 194 15.01 12.86 -26.67
N ASN A 195 16.15 12.50 -26.06
CA ASN A 195 17.06 13.49 -25.47
C ASN A 195 17.57 14.55 -26.47
N THR A 196 17.70 14.17 -27.76
CA THR A 196 18.12 15.06 -28.85
C THR A 196 16.95 15.63 -29.66
N ASN A 197 15.73 15.15 -29.44
CA ASN A 197 14.51 15.64 -30.07
C ASN A 197 13.72 16.50 -29.07
N GLU A 198 13.75 17.81 -29.26
CA GLU A 198 13.09 18.76 -28.34
C GLU A 198 11.58 18.49 -28.18
N GLN A 199 10.89 18.14 -29.26
CA GLN A 199 9.46 17.83 -29.20
C GLN A 199 9.20 16.58 -28.36
N CYS A 200 9.99 15.51 -28.54
CA CYS A 200 9.81 14.29 -27.73
C CYS A 200 10.12 14.54 -26.25
N ARG A 201 11.20 15.25 -25.94
CA ARG A 201 11.53 15.57 -24.54
C ARG A 201 10.43 16.38 -23.88
N ASN A 202 9.88 17.38 -24.57
CA ASN A 202 8.78 18.18 -24.05
C ASN A 202 7.51 17.33 -23.83
N GLU A 203 7.26 16.35 -24.69
CA GLU A 203 6.13 15.43 -24.53
C GLU A 203 6.30 14.51 -23.33
N ILE A 204 7.50 13.93 -23.13
CA ILE A 204 7.82 13.13 -21.93
C ILE A 204 7.58 13.96 -20.67
N GLU A 205 8.10 15.19 -20.61
CA GLU A 205 7.88 16.06 -19.44
C GLU A 205 6.40 16.47 -19.26
N SER A 206 5.61 16.56 -20.34
CA SER A 206 4.16 16.82 -20.25
C SER A 206 3.46 15.61 -19.66
N GLU A 207 3.75 14.43 -20.22
CA GLU A 207 3.17 13.15 -19.80
C GLU A 207 3.49 12.85 -18.33
N GLU A 208 4.72 13.10 -17.87
CA GLU A 208 5.09 13.01 -16.44
C GLU A 208 4.14 13.82 -15.56
N ARG A 209 3.92 15.10 -15.89
CA ARG A 209 3.05 15.99 -15.12
C ARG A 209 1.58 15.58 -15.20
N GLU A 210 1.15 15.11 -16.36
CA GLU A 210 -0.23 14.65 -16.57
C GLU A 210 -0.52 13.41 -15.71
N ILE A 211 0.39 12.43 -15.69
CA ILE A 211 0.25 11.25 -14.85
C ILE A 211 0.34 11.63 -13.36
N GLU A 212 1.26 12.51 -12.96
CA GLU A 212 1.33 13.01 -11.57
C GLU A 212 0.01 13.66 -11.14
N ASP A 213 -0.55 14.56 -11.97
CA ASP A 213 -1.81 15.25 -11.70
C ASP A 213 -3.01 14.30 -11.65
N GLU A 214 -2.99 13.22 -12.44
CA GLU A 214 -4.00 12.17 -12.41
C GLU A 214 -3.91 11.30 -11.15
N LEU A 215 -2.69 10.86 -10.80
CA LEU A 215 -2.43 10.04 -9.63
C LEU A 215 -2.62 10.81 -8.32
N ASP A 216 -2.46 12.13 -8.34
CA ASP A 216 -2.74 13.02 -7.21
C ASP A 216 -4.19 13.00 -6.75
N LYS A 217 -5.12 12.49 -7.57
CA LYS A 217 -6.52 12.25 -7.15
C LYS A 217 -6.66 11.02 -6.25
N TYR A 218 -5.67 10.13 -6.27
CA TYR A 218 -5.67 8.84 -5.57
C TYR A 218 -4.74 8.81 -4.34
N ARG A 219 -4.48 9.97 -3.72
CA ARG A 219 -3.69 10.10 -2.49
C ARG A 219 -4.24 9.32 -1.29
N PHE A 220 -5.51 8.90 -1.35
CA PHE A 220 -6.17 8.08 -0.34
C PHE A 220 -6.55 6.73 -0.95
N LEU A 221 -5.88 5.66 -0.51
CA LEU A 221 -6.16 4.30 -0.96
C LEU A 221 -6.90 3.52 0.13
N PRO A 222 -7.94 2.75 -0.22
CA PRO A 222 -8.51 1.80 0.72
C PRO A 222 -7.46 0.76 1.12
N PHE A 223 -7.58 0.25 2.33
CA PHE A 223 -6.80 -0.88 2.80
C PHE A 223 -7.74 -1.91 3.42
N VAL A 224 -7.69 -3.13 2.90
CA VAL A 224 -8.51 -4.24 3.37
C VAL A 224 -7.60 -5.43 3.67
N SER A 225 -7.70 -5.97 4.88
CA SER A 225 -6.92 -7.15 5.27
C SER A 225 -7.76 -8.19 6.00
N LEU A 226 -7.43 -9.46 5.77
CA LEU A 226 -7.89 -10.60 6.54
C LEU A 226 -6.68 -11.34 7.12
N GLY A 227 -6.79 -11.87 8.33
CA GLY A 227 -5.68 -12.59 8.94
C GLY A 227 -6.08 -13.57 10.04
N ILE A 228 -5.14 -14.48 10.32
CA ILE A 228 -5.21 -15.43 11.43
C ILE A 228 -4.10 -15.06 12.40
N SER A 229 -4.46 -14.85 13.67
CA SER A 229 -3.52 -14.57 14.75
C SER A 229 -3.46 -15.70 15.76
N TYR A 230 -2.30 -15.95 16.33
CA TYR A 230 -2.12 -16.73 17.54
C TYR A 230 -1.80 -15.78 18.70
N LEU A 231 -2.59 -15.88 19.77
CA LEU A 231 -2.44 -15.11 21.00
C LEU A 231 -1.74 -16.01 22.03
N PHE A 232 -0.64 -15.54 22.59
CA PHE A 232 0.17 -16.31 23.55
C PHE A 232 -0.34 -16.14 24.97
#